data_AF-A0A1I1JG99-F1
#
_entry.id   AF-A0A1I1JG99-F1
#
_cell.length_a   1.000
_cell.length_b   1.000
_cell.length_c   1.000
_cell.angle_alpha   90.00
_cell.angle_beta   90.00
_cell.angle_gamma   90.00
#
_symmetry.space_group_name_H-M   'P 1'
#
loop_
_entity.id
_entity.type
_entity.pdbx_description
1 polymer ?
#
loop_
_entity_poly.entity_id
_entity_poly.type
_entity_poly.pdbx_seq_one_letter_code
_entity_poly.pdbx_strand_id
1 'polypeptide(L)'
;MKKLYKKLICVFIIMLFIAGVAFVSYNVHERIVDERNGIGKVLDSYKGVDVYYNGENYGKNHGKSYSKDGYYYGYKWQCVEYIKRFYYEVKGHKMPNVYGNAKDFFDEDIENGHLNEKRGLVQYKNGEDEKPKVDDLLVFTDTTYGHVVIISEVGDNYIEVIQQNMGESSRDIFDLECKNGKYYIGGKREPAGWLRKE
;
A
#
# COMPACT_ATOMS: atom_id res chain seq x y z
N MET A 1 21.47 -49.89 4.24
CA MET A 1 21.96 -48.50 4.35
C MET A 1 22.28 -47.83 3.00
N LYS A 2 23.22 -48.34 2.17
CA LYS A 2 23.61 -47.68 0.90
C LYS A 2 22.48 -47.50 -0.14
N LYS A 3 21.56 -48.46 -0.30
CA LYS A 3 20.39 -48.34 -1.21
C LYS A 3 19.38 -47.28 -0.75
N LEU A 4 19.19 -47.13 0.56
CA LEU A 4 18.31 -46.12 1.14
C LEU A 4 18.89 -44.71 0.92
N TYR A 5 20.20 -44.54 1.15
CA TYR A 5 20.91 -43.28 0.86
C TYR A 5 20.81 -42.86 -0.61
N LYS A 6 20.98 -43.79 -1.57
CA LYS A 6 20.80 -43.48 -2.99
C LYS A 6 19.38 -43.04 -3.33
N LYS A 7 18.35 -43.68 -2.75
CA LYS A 7 16.95 -43.26 -2.93
C LYS A 7 16.69 -41.86 -2.36
N LEU A 8 17.22 -41.57 -1.16
CA LEU A 8 17.10 -40.25 -0.54
C LEU A 8 17.77 -39.16 -1.37
N ILE A 9 18.96 -39.42 -1.92
CA ILE A 9 19.66 -38.49 -2.82
C ILE A 9 18.84 -38.24 -4.09
N CYS A 10 18.28 -39.29 -4.72
CA CYS A 10 17.43 -39.13 -5.89
C CYS A 10 16.18 -38.29 -5.59
N VAL A 11 15.50 -38.53 -4.46
CA VAL A 11 14.33 -37.75 -4.04
C VAL A 11 14.71 -36.30 -3.81
N PHE A 12 15.84 -36.04 -3.15
CA PHE A 12 16.34 -34.68 -2.93
C PHE A 12 16.65 -33.94 -4.25
N ILE A 13 17.28 -34.61 -5.23
CA ILE A 13 17.54 -34.04 -6.56
C ILE A 13 16.22 -33.72 -7.28
N ILE A 14 15.23 -34.59 -7.20
CA ILE A 14 13.90 -34.35 -7.78
C ILE A 14 13.23 -33.14 -7.13
N MET A 15 13.29 -33.01 -5.79
CA MET A 15 12.74 -31.85 -5.10
C MET A 15 13.45 -30.54 -5.51
N LEU A 16 14.77 -30.55 -5.64
CA LEU A 16 15.53 -29.39 -6.13
C LEU A 16 15.14 -29.04 -7.57
N PHE A 17 14.95 -30.03 -8.43
CA PHE A 17 14.51 -29.81 -9.80
C PHE A 17 13.11 -29.20 -9.87
N ILE A 18 12.15 -29.74 -9.11
CA ILE A 18 10.78 -29.20 -9.03
C ILE A 18 10.81 -27.76 -8.51
N ALA A 19 11.59 -27.49 -7.45
CA ALA A 19 11.76 -26.13 -6.92
C ALA A 19 12.36 -25.19 -7.97
N GLY A 20 13.36 -25.65 -8.74
CA GLY A 20 13.95 -24.89 -9.84
C GLY A 20 12.95 -24.58 -10.96
N VAL A 21 12.17 -25.56 -11.40
CA VAL A 21 11.11 -25.36 -12.41
C VAL A 21 10.02 -24.41 -11.92
N ALA A 22 9.60 -24.55 -10.65
CA ALA A 22 8.62 -23.65 -10.04
C ALA A 22 9.15 -22.21 -9.97
N PHE A 23 10.41 -22.04 -9.55
CA PHE A 23 11.06 -20.73 -9.50
C PHE A 23 11.14 -20.08 -10.88
N VAL A 24 11.58 -20.80 -11.92
CA VAL A 24 11.64 -20.28 -13.28
C VAL A 24 10.24 -19.94 -13.79
N SER A 25 9.27 -20.81 -13.58
CA SER A 25 7.86 -20.58 -13.98
C SER A 25 7.30 -19.33 -13.34
N TYR A 26 7.55 -19.11 -12.05
CA TYR A 26 7.13 -17.91 -11.33
C TYR A 26 7.74 -16.63 -11.92
N ASN A 27 9.06 -16.62 -12.15
CA ASN A 27 9.73 -15.45 -12.75
C ASN A 27 9.28 -15.16 -14.18
N VAL A 28 8.96 -16.19 -14.96
CA VAL A 28 8.41 -16.04 -16.32
C VAL A 28 6.99 -15.47 -16.25
N HIS A 29 6.17 -15.94 -15.32
CA HIS A 29 4.83 -15.41 -15.10
C HIS A 29 4.86 -13.92 -14.75
N GLU A 30 5.69 -13.51 -13.77
CA GLU A 30 5.85 -12.09 -13.41
C GLU A 30 6.21 -11.24 -14.63
N ARG A 31 7.18 -11.67 -15.45
CA ARG A 31 7.58 -10.93 -16.66
C ARG A 31 6.45 -10.82 -17.68
N ILE A 32 5.70 -11.88 -17.91
CA ILE A 32 4.58 -11.88 -18.87
C ILE A 32 3.49 -10.91 -18.40
N VAL A 33 3.17 -10.91 -17.11
CA VAL A 33 2.18 -9.99 -16.52
C VAL A 33 2.69 -8.54 -16.61
N ASP A 34 3.94 -8.30 -16.24
CA ASP A 34 4.58 -6.99 -16.33
C ASP A 34 4.62 -6.44 -17.77
N GLU A 35 4.96 -7.26 -18.76
CA GLU A 35 4.97 -6.89 -20.18
C GLU A 35 3.57 -6.60 -20.71
N ARG A 36 2.58 -7.41 -20.33
CA ARG A 36 1.17 -7.24 -20.72
C ARG A 36 0.60 -5.94 -20.16
N ASN A 37 0.72 -5.75 -18.85
CA ASN A 37 0.11 -4.64 -18.13
C ASN A 37 0.90 -3.35 -18.35
N GLY A 38 2.22 -3.44 -18.53
CA GLY A 38 3.11 -2.32 -18.79
C GLY A 38 3.34 -1.47 -17.54
N ILE A 39 4.50 -1.66 -16.89
CA ILE A 39 4.90 -0.85 -15.74
C ILE A 39 4.80 0.65 -16.09
N GLY A 40 4.09 1.40 -15.24
CA GLY A 40 3.84 2.82 -15.44
C GLY A 40 2.70 3.17 -16.39
N LYS A 41 1.92 2.20 -16.88
CA LYS A 41 0.61 2.50 -17.46
C LYS A 41 -0.39 2.84 -16.37
N VAL A 42 -1.32 3.72 -16.71
CA VAL A 42 -2.45 4.11 -15.85
C VAL A 42 -3.42 2.93 -15.73
N LEU A 43 -3.78 2.57 -14.51
CA LEU A 43 -4.79 1.57 -14.17
C LEU A 43 -6.15 2.22 -13.86
N ASP A 44 -6.12 3.36 -13.18
CA ASP A 44 -7.29 4.02 -12.61
C ASP A 44 -6.93 5.49 -12.31
N SER A 45 -7.90 6.28 -11.88
CA SER A 45 -7.67 7.64 -11.39
C SER A 45 -8.69 8.02 -10.30
N TYR A 46 -8.27 8.89 -9.39
CA TYR A 46 -9.17 9.52 -8.43
C TYR A 46 -8.88 11.00 -8.32
N LYS A 47 -9.91 11.84 -8.53
CA LYS A 47 -9.80 13.31 -8.55
C LYS A 47 -8.71 13.83 -9.51
N GLY A 48 -8.52 13.13 -10.63
CA GLY A 48 -7.52 13.47 -11.64
C GLY A 48 -6.09 13.02 -11.31
N VAL A 49 -5.88 12.28 -10.21
CA VAL A 49 -4.59 11.71 -9.85
C VAL A 49 -4.55 10.26 -10.30
N ASP A 50 -3.67 9.96 -11.25
CA ASP A 50 -3.55 8.62 -11.83
C ASP A 50 -2.91 7.61 -10.87
N VAL A 51 -3.44 6.38 -10.91
CA VAL A 51 -2.85 5.17 -10.33
C VAL A 51 -2.06 4.47 -11.42
N TYR A 52 -0.77 4.26 -11.19
CA TYR A 52 0.11 3.57 -12.13
C TYR A 52 0.39 2.13 -11.70
N TYR A 53 0.47 1.23 -12.68
CA TYR A 53 0.90 -0.14 -12.45
C TYR A 53 2.38 -0.22 -12.04
N ASN A 54 2.67 -0.81 -10.88
CA ASN A 54 4.04 -0.93 -10.34
C ASN A 54 4.78 -2.20 -10.78
N GLY A 55 4.08 -3.16 -11.37
CA GLY A 55 4.61 -4.50 -11.60
C GLY A 55 4.36 -5.46 -10.44
N GLU A 56 4.54 -6.76 -10.70
CA GLU A 56 4.30 -7.84 -9.72
C GLU A 56 5.30 -7.81 -8.56
N ASN A 57 6.54 -7.37 -8.81
CA ASN A 57 7.51 -7.15 -7.75
C ASN A 57 7.34 -5.75 -7.12
N TYR A 58 6.54 -5.70 -6.05
CA TYR A 58 6.20 -4.46 -5.34
C TYR A 58 7.39 -3.67 -4.77
N GLY A 59 8.54 -4.32 -4.55
CA GLY A 59 9.76 -3.70 -4.05
C GLY A 59 10.66 -3.13 -5.15
N LYS A 60 10.37 -3.42 -6.42
CA LYS A 60 11.18 -2.97 -7.55
C LYS A 60 11.11 -1.45 -7.68
N ASN A 61 12.28 -0.83 -7.83
CA ASN A 61 12.42 0.62 -7.95
C ASN A 61 12.45 1.01 -9.43
N HIS A 62 11.51 1.84 -9.87
CA HIS A 62 11.44 2.34 -11.26
C HIS A 62 11.88 3.81 -11.38
N GLY A 63 12.65 4.29 -10.41
CA GLY A 63 13.15 5.66 -10.34
C GLY A 63 12.32 6.55 -9.40
N LYS A 64 12.82 7.76 -9.17
CA LYS A 64 12.20 8.75 -8.29
C LYS A 64 11.11 9.55 -9.02
N SER A 65 10.06 9.92 -8.30
CA SER A 65 8.94 10.73 -8.76
C SER A 65 8.93 12.08 -8.04
N TYR A 66 8.69 13.16 -8.79
CA TYR A 66 8.73 14.54 -8.29
C TYR A 66 7.60 15.38 -8.91
N SER A 67 7.13 16.36 -8.16
CA SER A 67 6.33 17.47 -8.70
C SER A 67 7.17 18.38 -9.60
N LYS A 68 6.50 19.27 -10.35
CA LYS A 68 7.15 20.31 -11.16
C LYS A 68 8.03 21.26 -10.34
N ASP A 69 7.68 21.49 -9.08
CA ASP A 69 8.42 22.38 -8.17
C ASP A 69 9.43 21.64 -7.29
N GLY A 70 9.71 20.37 -7.58
CA GLY A 70 10.77 19.58 -6.95
C GLY A 70 10.39 18.85 -5.66
N TYR A 71 9.12 18.87 -5.27
CA TYR A 71 8.63 18.05 -4.16
C TYR A 71 8.74 16.55 -4.50
N TYR A 72 9.47 15.81 -3.67
CA TYR A 72 9.69 14.38 -3.86
C TYR A 72 8.46 13.59 -3.43
N TYR A 73 7.80 12.89 -4.36
CA TYR A 73 6.67 12.03 -4.04
C TYR A 73 7.13 10.68 -3.48
N GLY A 74 8.08 10.02 -4.13
CA GLY A 74 8.50 8.67 -3.76
C GLY A 74 9.13 7.94 -4.92
N TYR A 75 9.31 6.62 -4.78
CA TYR A 75 9.71 5.77 -5.90
C TYR A 75 8.49 5.43 -6.76
N LYS A 76 8.64 5.58 -8.07
CA LYS A 76 7.67 5.11 -9.06
C LYS A 76 7.55 3.60 -8.94
N TRP A 77 6.36 3.00 -8.83
CA TRP A 77 5.01 3.54 -8.59
C TRP A 77 4.46 2.96 -7.29
N GLN A 78 5.19 3.20 -6.20
CA GLN A 78 4.87 2.63 -4.90
C GLN A 78 3.69 3.34 -4.21
N CYS A 79 3.13 2.72 -3.17
CA CYS A 79 1.98 3.27 -2.44
C CYS A 79 2.29 4.65 -1.79
N VAL A 80 3.49 4.83 -1.24
CA VAL A 80 3.94 6.12 -0.68
C VAL A 80 4.05 7.22 -1.75
N GLU A 81 4.45 6.86 -2.98
CA GLU A 81 4.50 7.81 -4.09
C GLU A 81 3.10 8.33 -4.43
N TYR A 82 2.13 7.42 -4.50
CA TYR A 82 0.74 7.77 -4.81
C TYR A 82 0.11 8.71 -3.79
N ILE A 83 0.15 8.36 -2.51
CA ILE A 83 -0.49 9.16 -1.45
C ILE A 83 0.14 10.56 -1.33
N LYS A 84 1.47 10.69 -1.50
CA LYS A 84 2.14 12.00 -1.45
C LYS A 84 1.82 12.84 -2.68
N ARG A 85 1.75 12.21 -3.86
CA ARG A 85 1.31 12.88 -5.09
C ARG A 85 -0.14 13.34 -4.97
N PHE A 86 -1.03 12.49 -4.46
CA PHE A 86 -2.43 12.83 -4.21
C PHE A 86 -2.59 14.02 -3.26
N TYR A 87 -1.93 14.00 -2.09
CA TYR A 87 -2.00 15.11 -1.13
C TYR A 87 -1.41 16.41 -1.70
N TYR A 88 -0.34 16.32 -2.50
CA TYR A 88 0.21 17.49 -3.16
C TYR A 88 -0.75 18.08 -4.20
N GLU A 89 -1.27 17.25 -5.11
CA GLU A 89 -2.08 17.70 -6.25
C GLU A 89 -3.51 18.10 -5.85
N VAL A 90 -4.12 17.38 -4.91
CA VAL A 90 -5.53 17.56 -4.53
C VAL A 90 -5.69 18.44 -3.29
N LYS A 91 -4.75 18.36 -2.34
CA LYS A 91 -4.83 19.09 -1.06
C LYS A 91 -3.84 20.25 -0.96
N GLY A 92 -3.00 20.47 -1.97
CA GLY A 92 -1.93 21.48 -1.91
C GLY A 92 -0.92 21.22 -0.79
N HIS A 93 -0.84 19.98 -0.30
CA HIS A 93 -0.11 19.64 0.92
C HIS A 93 1.22 18.96 0.61
N LYS A 94 2.31 19.53 1.15
CA LYS A 94 3.63 18.89 1.18
C LYS A 94 3.87 18.34 2.57
N MET A 95 4.04 17.03 2.69
CA MET A 95 4.43 16.42 3.96
C MET A 95 5.86 16.85 4.33
N PRO A 96 6.11 17.36 5.55
CA PRO A 96 7.41 17.86 5.97
C PRO A 96 8.52 16.81 5.91
N ASN A 97 8.27 15.61 6.42
CA ASN A 97 9.15 14.47 6.27
C ASN A 97 8.76 13.66 5.04
N VAL A 98 9.65 13.64 4.04
CA VAL A 98 9.42 12.97 2.75
C VAL A 98 9.84 11.50 2.73
N TYR A 99 10.43 10.99 3.81
CA TYR A 99 10.99 9.64 3.90
C TYR A 99 10.15 8.70 4.80
N GLY A 100 10.53 7.43 4.79
CA GLY A 100 9.89 6.35 5.53
C GLY A 100 9.16 5.37 4.62
N ASN A 101 8.93 4.18 5.14
CA ASN A 101 8.01 3.21 4.57
C ASN A 101 6.57 3.60 4.91
N ALA A 102 5.61 2.91 4.30
CA ALA A 102 4.19 3.17 4.52
C ALA A 102 3.78 3.12 6.00
N LYS A 103 4.26 2.14 6.78
CA LYS A 103 3.96 2.06 8.22
C LYS A 103 4.45 3.27 9.02
N ASP A 104 5.54 3.92 8.57
CA ASP A 104 6.15 5.05 9.28
C ASP A 104 5.29 6.33 9.15
N PHE A 105 4.17 6.27 8.42
CA PHE A 105 3.21 7.37 8.31
C PHE A 105 2.29 7.49 9.50
N PHE A 106 2.20 6.45 10.32
CA PHE A 106 1.46 6.44 11.57
C PHE A 106 2.44 6.38 12.75
N ASP A 107 2.18 7.19 13.78
CA ASP A 107 3.00 7.26 14.98
C ASP A 107 2.11 6.91 16.19
N GLU A 108 2.26 5.70 16.74
CA GLU A 108 1.38 5.16 17.79
C GLU A 108 1.41 6.01 19.08
N ASP A 109 2.49 6.76 19.30
CA ASP A 109 2.67 7.62 20.47
C ASP A 109 1.88 8.93 20.37
N ILE A 110 1.33 9.26 19.18
CA ILE A 110 0.49 10.43 18.99
C ILE A 110 -0.94 10.12 19.44
N GLU A 111 -1.50 10.99 20.29
CA GLU A 111 -2.87 10.91 20.77
C GLU A 111 -3.89 11.02 19.63
N ASN A 112 -5.05 10.39 19.77
CA ASN A 112 -6.12 10.46 18.77
C ASN A 112 -6.57 11.91 18.56
N GLY A 113 -6.61 12.37 17.31
CA GLY A 113 -6.98 13.73 16.94
C GLY A 113 -5.85 14.76 17.05
N HIS A 114 -4.60 14.32 17.24
CA HIS A 114 -3.45 15.23 17.35
C HIS A 114 -2.60 15.28 16.07
N LEU A 115 -1.82 16.37 15.93
CA LEU A 115 -0.98 16.61 14.76
C LEU A 115 0.21 15.65 14.72
N ASN A 116 0.31 14.90 13.62
CA ASN A 116 1.54 14.23 13.23
C ASN A 116 2.45 15.21 12.48
N GLU A 117 3.39 15.84 13.20
CA GLU A 117 4.28 16.87 12.63
C GLU A 117 5.14 16.36 11.46
N LYS A 118 5.54 15.08 11.48
CA LYS A 118 6.33 14.49 10.38
C LYS A 118 5.53 14.48 9.08
N ARG A 119 4.20 14.34 9.17
CA ARG A 119 3.30 14.30 8.00
C ARG A 119 2.57 15.62 7.75
N GLY A 120 2.50 16.49 8.76
CA GLY A 120 1.73 17.73 8.71
C GLY A 120 0.23 17.48 8.59
N LEU A 121 -0.26 16.40 9.22
CA LEU A 121 -1.64 15.93 9.15
C LEU A 121 -2.11 15.55 10.55
N VAL A 122 -3.40 15.73 10.86
CA VAL A 122 -4.01 15.23 12.10
C VAL A 122 -4.19 13.72 11.98
N GLN A 123 -3.84 12.98 13.03
CA GLN A 123 -3.88 11.53 13.07
C GLN A 123 -5.02 11.03 13.95
N TYR A 124 -5.79 10.08 13.45
CA TYR A 124 -6.90 9.44 14.17
C TYR A 124 -6.63 7.94 14.27
N LYS A 125 -6.90 7.36 15.44
CA LYS A 125 -6.70 5.93 15.68
C LYS A 125 -7.94 5.14 15.27
N ASN A 126 -7.73 3.97 14.66
CA ASN A 126 -8.84 3.05 14.41
C ASN A 126 -9.46 2.62 15.76
N GLY A 127 -10.78 2.59 15.85
CA GLY A 127 -11.50 2.30 17.09
C GLY A 127 -11.71 3.49 18.03
N GLU A 128 -11.46 4.73 17.56
CA GLU A 128 -11.76 5.97 18.28
C GLU A 128 -12.93 6.75 17.68
N ASP A 129 -13.18 7.96 18.16
CA ASP A 129 -14.43 8.72 18.00
C ASP A 129 -14.55 9.55 16.71
N GLU A 130 -13.52 9.57 15.87
CA GLU A 130 -13.60 10.25 14.57
C GLU A 130 -14.10 9.29 13.49
N LYS A 131 -15.04 9.74 12.65
CA LYS A 131 -15.43 8.97 11.45
C LYS A 131 -14.39 9.21 10.34
N PRO A 132 -13.95 8.16 9.60
CA PRO A 132 -13.16 8.38 8.39
C PRO A 132 -13.94 9.21 7.36
N LYS A 133 -13.22 10.00 6.56
CA LYS A 133 -13.75 10.84 5.49
C LYS A 133 -13.04 10.52 4.19
N VAL A 134 -13.69 10.89 3.08
CA VAL A 134 -13.04 10.87 1.77
C VAL A 134 -11.75 11.69 1.80
N ASP A 135 -10.75 11.23 1.07
CA ASP A 135 -9.39 11.76 1.00
C ASP A 135 -8.48 11.49 2.21
N ASP A 136 -9.00 10.84 3.26
CA ASP A 136 -8.15 10.43 4.38
C ASP A 136 -7.09 9.43 3.92
N LEU A 137 -5.89 9.59 4.46
CA LEU A 137 -4.77 8.68 4.25
C LEU A 137 -4.88 7.55 5.27
N LEU A 138 -5.24 6.36 4.84
CA LEU A 138 -5.35 5.18 5.69
C LEU A 138 -4.00 4.44 5.75
N VAL A 139 -3.55 4.06 6.96
CA VAL A 139 -2.24 3.43 7.19
C VAL A 139 -2.38 2.02 7.75
N PHE A 140 -1.68 1.07 7.15
CA PHE A 140 -1.53 -0.30 7.64
C PHE A 140 -0.09 -0.57 8.07
N THR A 141 0.10 -1.14 9.25
CA THR A 141 1.42 -1.32 9.91
C THR A 141 1.81 -2.79 10.12
N ASP A 142 0.94 -3.73 9.72
CA ASP A 142 1.00 -5.19 9.91
C ASP A 142 2.06 -5.94 9.06
N THR A 143 2.77 -5.25 8.16
CA THR A 143 3.85 -5.85 7.36
C THR A 143 5.18 -5.12 7.56
N THR A 144 6.28 -5.71 7.06
CA THR A 144 7.64 -5.14 7.20
C THR A 144 7.70 -3.66 6.81
N TYR A 145 7.03 -3.29 5.72
CA TYR A 145 6.98 -1.92 5.18
C TYR A 145 5.65 -1.21 5.44
N GLY A 146 4.59 -1.94 5.81
CA GLY A 146 3.23 -1.44 5.86
C GLY A 146 2.61 -1.23 4.48
N HIS A 147 1.45 -0.57 4.46
CA HIS A 147 0.80 -0.10 3.24
C HIS A 147 0.00 1.17 3.52
N VAL A 148 -0.19 2.00 2.50
CA VAL A 148 -0.95 3.26 2.61
C VAL A 148 -1.86 3.41 1.41
N VAL A 149 -3.07 3.89 1.66
CA VAL A 149 -4.13 4.06 0.65
C VAL A 149 -4.90 5.35 0.91
N ILE A 150 -5.66 5.83 -0.08
CA ILE A 150 -6.57 6.98 0.06
C ILE A 150 -8.00 6.47 0.12
N ILE A 151 -8.80 6.95 1.06
CA ILE A 151 -10.24 6.67 1.09
C ILE A 151 -10.92 7.42 -0.06
N SER A 152 -11.48 6.70 -1.03
CA SER A 152 -12.17 7.28 -2.18
C SER A 152 -13.66 7.50 -1.92
N GLU A 153 -14.27 6.67 -1.07
CA GLU A 153 -15.69 6.71 -0.71
C GLU A 153 -15.89 6.29 0.76
N VAL A 154 -16.89 6.88 1.41
CA VAL A 154 -17.35 6.47 2.76
C VAL A 154 -18.85 6.23 2.70
N GLY A 155 -19.25 4.97 2.83
CA GLY A 155 -20.64 4.56 2.94
C GLY A 155 -21.13 4.52 4.40
N ASP A 156 -22.29 3.89 4.60
CA ASP A 156 -22.86 3.69 5.93
C ASP A 156 -22.10 2.64 6.74
N ASN A 157 -21.71 1.54 6.08
CA ASN A 157 -21.05 0.39 6.69
C ASN A 157 -19.80 -0.07 5.94
N TYR A 158 -19.27 0.75 5.02
CA TYR A 158 -18.05 0.46 4.28
C TYR A 158 -17.27 1.72 3.97
N ILE A 159 -16.01 1.52 3.59
CA ILE A 159 -15.22 2.50 2.84
C ILE A 159 -14.71 1.85 1.55
N GLU A 160 -14.58 2.65 0.50
CA GLU A 160 -13.77 2.29 -0.67
C GLU A 160 -12.44 3.02 -0.56
N VAL A 161 -11.36 2.35 -0.95
CA VAL A 161 -10.03 2.94 -1.05
C VAL A 161 -9.51 2.89 -2.48
N ILE A 162 -8.63 3.81 -2.82
CA ILE A 162 -7.79 3.78 -4.02
C ILE A 162 -6.31 3.71 -3.65
N GLN A 163 -5.55 2.90 -4.40
CA GLN A 163 -4.18 2.52 -4.05
C GLN A 163 -3.29 2.24 -5.26
N GLN A 164 -1.97 2.35 -5.04
CA GLN A 164 -0.92 1.84 -5.93
C GLN A 164 -0.18 0.69 -5.25
N ASN A 165 0.62 -0.06 -6.02
CA ASN A 165 1.50 -1.12 -5.51
C ASN A 165 0.74 -2.33 -4.94
N MET A 166 -0.34 -2.73 -5.61
CA MET A 166 -1.16 -3.90 -5.29
C MET A 166 -1.55 -4.66 -6.57
N GLY A 167 -0.59 -4.84 -7.48
CA GLY A 167 -0.80 -5.46 -8.79
C GLY A 167 -1.74 -4.60 -9.63
N GLU A 168 -2.75 -5.24 -10.23
CA GLU A 168 -3.81 -4.57 -11.01
C GLU A 168 -4.94 -4.01 -10.12
N SER A 169 -4.95 -4.31 -8.82
CA SER A 169 -6.02 -3.93 -7.89
C SER A 169 -5.87 -2.48 -7.40
N SER A 170 -6.41 -1.53 -8.16
CA SER A 170 -6.40 -0.10 -7.80
C SER A 170 -7.42 0.28 -6.71
N ARG A 171 -8.48 -0.51 -6.53
CA ARG A 171 -9.57 -0.27 -5.56
C ARG A 171 -9.74 -1.45 -4.62
N ASP A 172 -10.17 -1.16 -3.40
CA ASP A 172 -10.64 -2.20 -2.47
C ASP A 172 -11.70 -1.65 -1.51
N ILE A 173 -12.49 -2.53 -0.90
CA ILE A 173 -13.55 -2.19 0.04
C ILE A 173 -13.24 -2.82 1.40
N PHE A 174 -13.40 -2.02 2.45
CA PHE A 174 -13.27 -2.42 3.85
C PHE A 174 -14.57 -2.17 4.60
N ASP A 175 -14.83 -2.98 5.62
CA ASP A 175 -15.98 -2.81 6.49
C ASP A 175 -15.77 -1.58 7.38
N LEU A 176 -16.83 -0.80 7.60
CA LEU A 176 -16.87 0.31 8.54
C LEU A 176 -17.98 0.06 9.56
N GLU A 177 -17.62 -0.02 10.83
CA GLU A 177 -18.57 -0.22 11.92
C GLU A 177 -18.52 0.94 12.90
N CYS A 178 -19.68 1.40 13.38
CA CYS A 178 -19.78 2.34 14.49
C CYS A 178 -20.38 1.63 15.72
N LYS A 179 -19.60 1.51 16.79
CA LYS A 179 -20.01 0.90 18.07
C LYS A 179 -19.74 1.85 19.21
N ASN A 180 -20.78 2.23 19.96
CA ASN A 180 -20.67 3.14 21.11
C ASN A 180 -19.96 4.47 20.77
N GLY A 181 -20.19 5.01 19.56
CA GLY A 181 -19.57 6.24 19.08
C GLY A 181 -18.12 6.09 18.57
N LYS A 182 -17.56 4.87 18.57
CA LYS A 182 -16.23 4.56 18.03
C LYS A 182 -16.33 3.93 16.65
N TYR A 183 -15.44 4.31 15.75
CA TYR A 183 -15.41 3.84 14.36
C TYR A 183 -14.29 2.83 14.14
N TYR A 184 -14.65 1.70 13.54
CA TYR A 184 -13.75 0.59 13.26
C TYR A 184 -13.75 0.31 11.76
N ILE A 185 -12.59 0.45 11.13
CA ILE A 185 -12.32 -0.04 9.78
C ILE A 185 -11.69 -1.42 9.89
N GLY A 186 -12.16 -2.39 9.12
CA GLY A 186 -11.62 -3.75 9.17
C GLY A 186 -12.16 -4.69 8.10
N GLY A 187 -12.51 -5.91 8.53
CA GLY A 187 -12.94 -7.00 7.65
C GLY A 187 -11.74 -7.75 7.08
N LYS A 188 -11.23 -7.31 5.93
CA LYS A 188 -10.11 -7.96 5.23
C LYS A 188 -8.76 -7.75 5.93
N ARG A 189 -8.55 -6.55 6.44
CA ARG A 189 -7.33 -6.09 7.11
C ARG A 189 -7.65 -4.90 7.98
N GLU A 190 -6.95 -4.76 9.08
CA GLU A 190 -7.16 -3.68 10.03
C GLU A 190 -6.06 -2.61 9.89
N PRO A 191 -6.41 -1.34 9.65
CA PRO A 191 -5.46 -0.24 9.65
C PRO A 191 -5.14 0.21 11.09
N ALA A 192 -3.97 0.82 11.29
CA ALA A 192 -3.64 1.50 12.54
C ALA A 192 -4.56 2.72 12.75
N GLY A 193 -4.92 3.39 11.66
CA GLY A 193 -5.79 4.55 11.64
C GLY A 193 -5.62 5.34 10.36
N TRP A 194 -6.04 6.60 10.38
CA TRP A 194 -5.96 7.49 9.23
C TRP A 194 -5.44 8.88 9.60
N LEU A 195 -4.88 9.56 8.60
CA LEU A 195 -4.39 10.93 8.70
C LEU A 195 -5.20 11.85 7.78
N ARG A 196 -5.43 13.08 8.22
CA ARG A 196 -6.24 14.08 7.52
C ARG A 196 -5.58 15.44 7.48
N LYS A 197 -5.79 16.15 6.37
CA LYS A 197 -5.49 17.58 6.27
C LYS A 197 -6.71 18.37 6.72
N GLU A 198 -6.61 18.99 7.91
CA GLU A 198 -7.53 20.01 8.40
C GLU A 198 -7.34 21.37 7.69
#